data_AF-A0A924YGS5-F1
#
_entry.id   AF-A0A924YGS5-F1
#
_cell.length_a   1.000
_cell.length_b   1.000
_cell.length_c   1.000
_cell.angle_alpha   90.00
_cell.angle_beta   90.00
_cell.angle_gamma   90.00
#
_symmetry.space_group_name_H-M   'P 1'
#
loop_
_entity.id
_entity.type
_entity.pdbx_description
1 polymer ?
#
loop_
_entity_poly.entity_id
_entity_poly.type
_entity_poly.pdbx_seq_one_letter_code
_entity_poly.pdbx_strand_id
1 'polypeptide(L)'
;LHEVFGLNNDVGLTSLLFVNPSSNGSTPKRPSSKIPDTASVNLLEILHSTDIPRLRVITSGFTPSNPSEILGSALMQHWIEEFLAASNIDVILIDTPPCLMVADSSILASTTNADVILVVEAGRTRRAAAAKAREEFERVGRPITGVVVNGVNPIDEYYHYYGYGYDYAGYYQEQGPKPPKWRFWLR
;
A
#
# COMPACT_ATOMS: atom_id res chain seq x y z
N LEU A 1 2.61 4.18 -5.92
CA LEU A 1 2.20 3.08 -6.81
C LEU A 1 2.01 3.51 -8.27
N HIS A 2 1.12 4.47 -8.57
CA HIS A 2 0.79 4.87 -9.95
C HIS A 2 2.01 5.33 -10.77
N GLU A 3 2.94 6.09 -10.18
CA GLU A 3 4.17 6.52 -10.85
C GLU A 3 5.04 5.35 -11.35
N VAL A 4 5.08 4.25 -10.60
CA VAL A 4 5.92 3.10 -10.95
C VAL A 4 5.38 2.34 -12.14
N PHE A 5 4.06 2.31 -12.28
CA PHE A 5 3.39 1.70 -13.42
C PHE A 5 3.08 2.72 -14.55
N GLY A 6 3.50 3.98 -14.40
CA GLY A 6 3.21 5.04 -15.38
C GLY A 6 1.71 5.32 -15.57
N LEU A 7 0.90 5.11 -14.53
CA LEU A 7 -0.57 5.22 -14.58
C LEU A 7 -1.06 6.62 -14.17
N ASN A 8 -2.18 7.05 -14.76
CA ASN A 8 -2.88 8.23 -14.29
C ASN A 8 -3.50 7.96 -12.89
N ASN A 9 -3.53 8.97 -12.03
CA ASN A 9 -4.07 8.91 -10.67
C ASN A 9 -5.25 9.89 -10.44
N ASP A 10 -5.83 10.44 -11.50
CA ASP A 10 -7.02 11.31 -11.39
C ASP A 10 -8.27 10.51 -10.95
N VAL A 11 -8.39 9.27 -11.45
CA VAL A 11 -9.47 8.32 -11.16
C VAL A 11 -8.87 7.07 -10.55
N GLY A 12 -9.40 6.61 -9.42
CA GLY A 12 -8.85 5.47 -8.69
C GLY A 12 -9.78 4.95 -7.60
N LEU A 13 -9.21 4.38 -6.55
CA LEU A 13 -9.92 3.83 -5.41
C LEU A 13 -10.88 4.86 -4.79
N THR A 14 -10.42 6.10 -4.62
CA THR A 14 -11.29 7.14 -4.05
C THR A 14 -12.49 7.40 -4.96
N SER A 15 -12.33 7.44 -6.28
CA SER A 15 -13.47 7.57 -7.22
C SER A 15 -14.46 6.42 -7.06
N LEU A 16 -13.97 5.19 -6.91
CA LEU A 16 -14.79 4.00 -6.69
C LEU A 16 -15.61 4.09 -5.39
N LEU A 17 -15.01 4.62 -4.32
CA LEU A 17 -15.63 4.74 -3.00
C LEU A 17 -16.59 5.94 -2.86
N PHE A 18 -16.70 6.79 -3.88
CA PHE A 18 -17.72 7.84 -3.96
C PHE A 18 -18.90 7.46 -4.87
N VAL A 19 -18.81 6.34 -5.59
CA VAL A 19 -19.90 5.80 -6.40
C VAL A 19 -20.77 4.91 -5.53
N ASN A 20 -22.06 5.22 -5.42
CA ASN A 20 -23.00 4.37 -4.72
C ASN A 20 -23.48 3.25 -5.67
N PRO A 21 -23.21 1.96 -5.39
CA PRO A 21 -23.60 0.86 -6.28
C PRO A 21 -25.12 0.72 -6.43
N SER A 22 -25.91 1.31 -5.52
CA SER A 22 -27.37 1.25 -5.54
C SER A 22 -28.05 2.45 -6.23
N SER A 23 -27.30 3.47 -6.66
CA SER A 23 -27.90 4.65 -7.31
C SER A 23 -27.97 4.48 -8.82
N ASN A 24 -29.04 3.86 -9.30
CA ASN A 24 -29.60 4.26 -10.59
C ASN A 24 -30.15 5.70 -10.44
N GLY A 25 -29.28 6.71 -10.60
CA GLY A 25 -29.71 8.07 -10.96
C GLY A 25 -30.09 9.06 -9.85
N SER A 26 -29.49 9.02 -8.66
CA SER A 26 -29.65 10.10 -7.68
C SER A 26 -28.32 10.65 -7.18
N THR A 27 -28.02 11.88 -7.63
CA THR A 27 -26.80 12.64 -7.38
C THR A 27 -26.62 13.02 -5.90
N PRO A 28 -25.49 12.71 -5.24
CA PRO A 28 -25.14 13.30 -3.95
C PRO A 28 -24.76 14.78 -4.12
N LYS A 29 -25.08 15.59 -3.10
CA LYS A 29 -24.83 17.04 -3.07
C LYS A 29 -23.32 17.33 -2.99
N ARG A 30 -22.90 18.25 -3.86
CA ARG A 30 -21.54 18.54 -4.35
C ARG A 30 -20.66 19.34 -3.37
N PRO A 31 -19.38 18.97 -3.17
CA PRO A 31 -18.31 19.92 -2.86
C PRO A 31 -17.36 20.11 -4.08
N SER A 32 -17.01 21.37 -4.33
CA SER A 32 -16.06 21.97 -5.30
C SER A 32 -15.30 21.13 -6.36
N SER A 33 -15.53 21.49 -7.63
CA SER A 33 -14.66 21.62 -8.83
C SER A 33 -13.52 20.65 -9.20
N LYS A 34 -13.17 19.62 -8.43
CA LYS A 34 -12.09 18.67 -8.77
C LYS A 34 -12.53 17.21 -8.94
N ILE A 35 -13.83 16.92 -8.85
CA ILE A 35 -14.36 15.57 -8.95
C ILE A 35 -14.77 15.33 -10.41
N PRO A 36 -14.21 14.32 -11.11
CA PRO A 36 -14.62 13.92 -12.46
C PRO A 36 -16.12 13.63 -12.48
N ASP A 37 -16.83 13.97 -13.57
CA ASP A 37 -18.27 13.73 -13.72
C ASP A 37 -18.64 12.28 -13.38
N THR A 38 -19.13 12.06 -12.16
CA THR A 38 -19.23 10.74 -11.51
C THR A 38 -20.52 10.00 -11.90
N ALA A 39 -21.00 10.20 -13.13
CA ALA A 39 -22.28 9.67 -13.58
C ALA A 39 -22.21 8.20 -13.98
N SER A 40 -21.03 7.65 -14.28
CA SER A 40 -20.82 6.22 -14.53
C SER A 40 -19.32 5.94 -14.45
N VAL A 41 -18.77 5.64 -13.26
CA VAL A 41 -17.39 5.17 -13.24
C VAL A 41 -17.39 3.72 -13.70
N ASN A 42 -16.85 3.47 -14.89
CA ASN A 42 -16.73 2.13 -15.42
C ASN A 42 -15.65 1.39 -14.63
N LEU A 43 -15.96 0.23 -14.03
CA LEU A 43 -14.99 -0.60 -13.31
C LEU A 43 -13.76 -0.92 -14.17
N LEU A 44 -13.94 -1.02 -15.49
CA LEU A 44 -12.85 -1.24 -16.45
C LEU A 44 -11.92 -0.03 -16.59
N GLU A 45 -12.38 1.18 -16.28
CA GLU A 45 -11.56 2.40 -16.33
C GLU A 45 -10.68 2.57 -15.09
N ILE A 46 -11.13 2.06 -13.93
CA ILE A 46 -10.37 2.13 -12.67
C ILE A 46 -9.32 1.03 -12.59
N LEU A 47 -9.62 -0.13 -13.16
CA LEU A 47 -8.76 -1.31 -13.09
C LEU A 47 -7.77 -1.31 -14.25
N HIS A 48 -6.61 -0.70 -14.03
CA HIS A 48 -5.59 -0.57 -15.06
C HIS A 48 -4.85 -1.88 -15.29
N SER A 49 -4.73 -2.28 -16.56
CA SER A 49 -3.79 -3.34 -16.95
C SER A 49 -2.36 -2.78 -16.91
N THR A 50 -1.42 -3.64 -16.54
CA THR A 50 0.01 -3.32 -16.55
C THR A 50 0.74 -4.12 -17.61
N ASP A 51 2.00 -3.77 -17.90
CA ASP A 51 2.87 -4.56 -18.78
C ASP A 51 3.21 -5.95 -18.20
N ILE A 52 2.89 -6.19 -16.92
CA ILE A 52 3.07 -7.46 -16.25
C ILE A 52 1.78 -8.29 -16.41
N PRO A 53 1.86 -9.48 -17.06
CA PRO A 53 0.70 -10.33 -17.22
C PRO A 53 0.03 -10.68 -15.89
N ARG A 54 -1.31 -10.67 -15.87
CA ARG A 54 -2.14 -10.97 -14.69
C ARG A 54 -1.98 -10.01 -13.51
N LEU A 55 -1.26 -8.90 -13.68
CA LEU A 55 -1.21 -7.82 -12.70
C LEU A 55 -2.07 -6.66 -13.17
N ARG A 56 -3.05 -6.30 -12.34
CA ARG A 56 -3.87 -5.11 -12.51
C ARG A 56 -3.71 -4.20 -11.30
N VAL A 57 -3.83 -2.90 -11.53
CA VAL A 57 -3.59 -1.87 -10.52
C VAL A 57 -4.77 -0.92 -10.46
N ILE A 58 -5.26 -0.69 -9.25
CA ILE A 58 -6.13 0.44 -8.93
C ILE A 58 -5.26 1.49 -8.25
N THR A 59 -5.25 2.71 -8.78
CA THR A 59 -4.52 3.84 -8.19
C THR A 59 -5.30 4.45 -7.03
N SER A 60 -4.75 5.39 -6.26
CA SER A 60 -5.47 5.98 -5.13
C SER A 60 -6.64 6.87 -5.58
N GLY A 61 -6.52 7.47 -6.76
CA GLY A 61 -7.35 8.59 -7.17
C GLY A 61 -6.96 9.87 -6.42
N PHE A 62 -7.85 10.86 -6.47
CA PHE A 62 -7.72 12.10 -5.71
C PHE A 62 -7.68 11.86 -4.19
N THR A 63 -6.98 12.72 -3.46
CA THR A 63 -6.92 12.66 -1.99
C THR A 63 -8.20 13.23 -1.37
N PRO A 64 -9.01 12.43 -0.65
CA PRO A 64 -10.21 12.93 0.04
C PRO A 64 -9.83 13.68 1.33
N SER A 65 -10.77 14.44 1.90
CA SER A 65 -10.55 15.15 3.17
C SER A 65 -10.42 14.21 4.37
N ASN A 66 -11.14 13.08 4.36
CA ASN A 66 -11.16 12.10 5.44
C ASN A 66 -10.85 10.68 4.89
N PRO A 67 -9.59 10.35 4.54
CA PRO A 67 -9.25 9.03 3.99
C PRO A 67 -9.69 7.87 4.89
N SER A 68 -9.39 7.95 6.19
CA SER A 68 -9.64 6.87 7.15
C SER A 68 -11.13 6.51 7.29
N GLU A 69 -12.03 7.48 7.16
CA GLU A 69 -13.49 7.24 7.20
C GLU A 69 -13.96 6.43 5.99
N ILE A 70 -13.43 6.76 4.82
CA ILE A 70 -13.79 6.11 3.56
C ILE A 70 -13.22 4.69 3.52
N LEU A 71 -11.97 4.50 3.98
CA LEU A 71 -11.33 3.20 4.07
C LEU A 71 -12.03 2.27 5.08
N GLY A 72 -12.61 2.84 6.14
CA GLY A 72 -13.39 2.10 7.14
C GLY A 72 -14.85 1.83 6.75
N SER A 73 -15.28 2.25 5.56
CA SER A 73 -16.69 2.18 5.15
C SER A 73 -17.12 0.78 4.72
N ALA A 74 -18.43 0.50 4.85
CA ALA A 74 -19.04 -0.72 4.29
C ALA A 74 -18.86 -0.82 2.77
N LEU A 75 -18.70 0.31 2.08
CA LEU A 75 -18.47 0.34 0.64
C LEU A 75 -17.06 -0.18 0.29
N MET A 76 -16.05 0.12 1.11
CA MET A 76 -14.72 -0.45 0.95
C MET A 76 -14.75 -1.97 1.08
N GLN A 77 -15.45 -2.47 2.11
CA GLN A 77 -15.65 -3.91 2.30
C GLN A 77 -16.35 -4.55 1.09
N HIS A 78 -17.46 -3.96 0.64
CA HIS A 78 -18.21 -4.43 -0.52
C HIS A 78 -17.33 -4.58 -1.77
N TRP A 79 -16.52 -3.56 -2.11
CA TRP A 79 -15.67 -3.64 -3.30
C TRP A 79 -14.59 -4.72 -3.20
N ILE A 80 -14.02 -4.94 -2.00
CA ILE A 80 -13.07 -6.04 -1.79
C ILE A 80 -13.75 -7.39 -2.01
N GLU A 81 -14.96 -7.57 -1.49
CA GLU A 81 -15.75 -8.80 -1.69
C GLU A 81 -16.10 -9.02 -3.17
N GLU A 82 -16.54 -7.97 -3.88
CA GLU A 82 -16.81 -8.01 -5.33
C GLU A 82 -15.57 -8.36 -6.15
N PHE A 83 -14.41 -7.78 -5.82
CA PHE A 83 -13.16 -8.10 -6.51
C PHE A 83 -12.74 -9.55 -6.25
N LEU A 84 -12.87 -10.07 -5.03
CA LEU A 84 -12.57 -11.46 -4.72
C LEU A 84 -13.56 -12.45 -5.34
N ALA A 85 -14.81 -12.05 -5.58
CA ALA A 85 -15.81 -12.86 -6.26
C ALA A 85 -15.56 -12.98 -7.78
N ALA A 86 -14.76 -12.08 -8.36
CA ALA A 86 -14.41 -12.13 -9.77
C ALA A 86 -13.48 -13.33 -10.07
N SER A 87 -13.88 -14.17 -11.04
CA SER A 87 -13.17 -15.42 -11.39
C SER A 87 -11.73 -15.28 -11.88
N ASN A 88 -11.25 -14.05 -12.07
CA ASN A 88 -9.90 -13.72 -12.54
C ASN A 88 -9.06 -12.95 -11.52
N ILE A 89 -9.49 -12.89 -10.26
CA ILE A 89 -8.76 -12.26 -9.16
C ILE A 89 -8.57 -13.30 -8.05
N ASP A 90 -7.33 -13.77 -7.93
CA ASP A 90 -6.97 -14.76 -6.91
C ASP A 90 -6.54 -14.07 -5.59
N VAL A 91 -5.92 -12.89 -5.69
CA VAL A 91 -5.30 -12.17 -4.58
C VAL A 91 -5.46 -10.66 -4.78
N ILE A 92 -5.72 -9.95 -3.69
CA ILE A 92 -5.70 -8.48 -3.62
C ILE A 92 -4.56 -8.07 -2.70
N LEU A 93 -3.68 -7.20 -3.19
CA LEU A 93 -2.62 -6.58 -2.39
C LEU A 93 -2.97 -5.11 -2.17
N ILE A 94 -2.97 -4.68 -0.91
CA ILE A 94 -3.30 -3.30 -0.53
C ILE A 94 -2.03 -2.65 0.03
N ASP A 95 -1.54 -1.63 -0.68
CA ASP A 95 -0.43 -0.79 -0.22
C ASP A 95 -0.97 0.27 0.75
N THR A 96 -0.27 0.49 1.86
CA THR A 96 -0.73 1.38 2.93
C THR A 96 0.41 2.26 3.45
N PRO A 97 0.10 3.48 3.92
CA PRO A 97 1.08 4.34 4.58
C PRO A 97 1.63 3.71 5.88
N PRO A 98 2.73 4.22 6.45
CA PRO A 98 3.33 3.66 7.67
C PRO A 98 2.35 3.60 8.85
N CYS A 99 2.07 2.38 9.35
CA CYS A 99 1.05 2.11 10.37
C CYS A 99 1.21 2.91 11.67
N LEU A 100 2.43 3.21 12.09
CA LEU A 100 2.65 3.99 13.31
C LEU A 100 2.44 5.50 13.14
N MET A 101 2.27 5.98 11.90
CA MET A 101 2.02 7.39 11.60
C MET A 101 0.54 7.68 11.37
N VAL A 102 -0.18 6.74 10.78
CA VAL A 102 -1.60 6.88 10.42
C VAL A 102 -2.33 5.54 10.58
N ALA A 103 -3.61 5.61 10.93
CA ALA A 103 -4.44 4.44 11.23
C ALA A 103 -4.99 3.71 9.99
N ASP A 104 -4.70 4.20 8.78
CA ASP A 104 -5.30 3.69 7.54
C ASP A 104 -5.12 2.19 7.38
N SER A 105 -3.92 1.66 7.68
CA SER A 105 -3.62 0.23 7.57
C SER A 105 -4.39 -0.63 8.59
N SER A 106 -4.52 -0.16 9.83
CA SER A 106 -5.21 -0.92 10.89
C SER A 106 -6.73 -0.88 10.71
N ILE A 107 -7.26 0.26 10.26
CA ILE A 107 -8.67 0.40 9.84
C ILE A 107 -8.95 -0.56 8.67
N LEU A 108 -8.18 -0.49 7.58
CA LEU A 108 -8.37 -1.35 6.40
C LEU A 108 -8.31 -2.84 6.76
N ALA A 109 -7.31 -3.26 7.52
CA ALA A 109 -7.17 -4.65 7.93
C ALA A 109 -8.41 -5.13 8.69
N SER A 110 -8.94 -4.31 9.61
CA SER A 110 -10.12 -4.64 10.40
C SER A 110 -11.41 -4.65 9.57
N THR A 111 -11.59 -3.69 8.67
CA THR A 111 -12.79 -3.55 7.82
C THR A 111 -12.87 -4.65 6.76
N THR A 112 -11.74 -5.06 6.20
CA THR A 112 -11.68 -6.01 5.07
C THR A 112 -11.31 -7.43 5.48
N ASN A 113 -11.07 -7.67 6.78
CA ASN A 113 -10.50 -8.93 7.27
C ASN A 113 -9.23 -9.35 6.51
N ALA A 114 -8.41 -8.40 6.06
CA ALA A 114 -7.18 -8.66 5.33
C ALA A 114 -6.04 -9.13 6.25
N ASP A 115 -5.30 -10.15 5.81
CA ASP A 115 -4.06 -10.56 6.46
C ASP A 115 -3.01 -9.45 6.40
N VAL A 116 -2.18 -9.35 7.44
CA VAL A 116 -1.27 -8.20 7.62
C VAL A 116 0.18 -8.67 7.49
N ILE A 117 0.91 -8.09 6.54
CA ILE A 117 2.36 -8.27 6.40
C ILE A 117 3.04 -6.98 6.84
N LEU A 118 3.86 -7.06 7.88
CA LEU A 118 4.65 -5.92 8.34
C LEU A 118 5.99 -5.85 7.60
N VAL A 119 6.24 -4.75 6.91
CA VAL A 119 7.54 -4.47 6.30
C VAL A 119 8.39 -3.65 7.27
N VAL A 120 9.58 -4.16 7.60
CA VAL A 120 10.58 -3.45 8.42
C VAL A 120 11.87 -3.27 7.63
N GLU A 121 12.57 -2.17 7.86
CA GLU A 121 13.85 -1.89 7.20
C GLU A 121 15.02 -2.24 8.11
N ALA A 122 15.93 -3.07 7.61
CA ALA A 122 17.14 -3.47 8.31
C ALA A 122 18.00 -2.25 8.66
N GLY A 123 18.52 -2.19 9.89
CA GLY A 123 19.34 -1.07 10.37
C GLY A 123 18.58 0.24 10.63
N ARG A 124 17.35 0.41 10.12
CA ARG A 124 16.57 1.65 10.28
C ARG A 124 15.35 1.50 11.20
N THR A 125 14.58 0.42 11.08
CA THR A 125 13.41 0.19 11.94
C THR A 125 13.85 -0.29 13.33
N ARG A 126 13.60 0.52 14.36
CA ARG A 126 13.87 0.13 15.75
C ARG A 126 12.96 -1.02 16.18
N ARG A 127 13.51 -2.00 16.92
CA ARG A 127 12.74 -3.14 17.46
C ARG A 127 11.50 -2.71 18.26
N ALA A 128 11.60 -1.64 19.04
CA ALA A 128 10.47 -1.10 19.80
C ALA A 128 9.34 -0.57 18.90
N ALA A 129 9.67 -0.01 17.73
CA ALA A 129 8.66 0.42 16.76
C ALA A 129 7.94 -0.79 16.16
N ALA A 130 8.68 -1.83 15.74
CA ALA A 130 8.09 -3.07 15.25
C ALA A 130 7.19 -3.75 16.30
N ALA A 131 7.59 -3.76 17.58
CA ALA A 131 6.77 -4.27 18.67
C ALA A 131 5.47 -3.45 18.86
N LYS A 132 5.55 -2.13 18.80
CA LYS A 132 4.39 -1.25 18.88
C LYS A 132 3.41 -1.47 17.72
N ALA A 133 3.91 -1.67 16.50
CA ALA A 133 3.09 -2.00 15.34
C ALA A 133 2.36 -3.33 15.57
N ARG A 134 3.05 -4.36 16.07
CA ARG A 134 2.42 -5.64 16.43
C ARG A 134 1.28 -5.45 17.44
N GLU A 135 1.52 -4.70 18.51
CA GLU A 135 0.50 -4.42 19.55
C GLU A 135 -0.69 -3.61 19.01
N GLU A 136 -0.50 -2.74 18.02
CA GLU A 136 -1.60 -2.02 17.36
C GLU A 136 -2.50 -2.98 16.57
N PHE A 137 -1.90 -3.86 15.79
CA PHE A 137 -2.61 -4.83 14.97
C PHE A 137 -3.30 -5.93 15.80
N GLU A 138 -2.69 -6.35 16.92
CA GLU A 138 -3.33 -7.20 17.93
C GLU A 138 -4.60 -6.52 18.51
N ARG A 139 -4.54 -5.22 18.83
CA ARG A 139 -5.66 -4.47 19.40
C ARG A 139 -6.87 -4.35 18.47
N VAL A 140 -6.66 -4.29 17.16
CA VAL A 140 -7.76 -4.24 16.17
C VAL A 140 -8.19 -5.64 15.70
N GLY A 141 -7.72 -6.70 16.36
CA GLY A 141 -8.11 -8.08 16.07
C GLY A 141 -7.54 -8.64 14.76
N ARG A 142 -6.48 -8.01 14.23
CA ARG A 142 -5.81 -8.41 12.97
C ARG A 142 -4.32 -8.58 13.21
N PRO A 143 -3.87 -9.61 13.95
CA PRO A 143 -2.47 -9.81 14.26
C PRO A 143 -1.63 -9.92 12.99
N ILE A 144 -0.36 -9.53 13.08
CA ILE A 144 0.58 -9.59 11.95
C ILE A 144 0.78 -11.06 11.53
N THR A 145 0.42 -11.39 10.29
CA THR A 145 0.53 -12.71 9.69
C THR A 145 1.98 -13.04 9.29
N GLY A 146 2.76 -12.02 8.89
CA GLY A 146 4.14 -12.20 8.48
C GLY A 146 4.95 -10.91 8.52
N VAL A 147 6.28 -11.06 8.47
CA VAL A 147 7.22 -9.92 8.47
C VAL A 147 8.16 -10.03 7.27
N VAL A 148 8.34 -8.92 6.57
CA VAL A 148 9.36 -8.78 5.52
C VAL A 148 10.45 -7.84 6.03
N VAL A 149 11.69 -8.32 6.07
CA VAL A 149 12.86 -7.49 6.35
C VAL A 149 13.42 -6.98 5.02
N ASN A 150 13.24 -5.70 4.76
CA ASN A 150 13.74 -5.03 3.57
C ASN A 150 15.07 -4.30 3.86
N GLY A 151 15.84 -3.99 2.83
CA GLY A 151 17.07 -3.19 2.96
C GLY A 151 18.25 -3.91 3.61
N VAL A 152 18.23 -5.23 3.69
CA VAL A 152 19.36 -6.01 4.20
C VAL A 152 20.59 -5.78 3.32
N ASN A 153 21.67 -5.30 3.92
CA ASN A 153 22.97 -5.18 3.28
C ASN A 153 23.80 -6.43 3.61
N PRO A 154 24.15 -7.28 2.62
CA PRO A 154 24.90 -8.52 2.85
C PRO A 154 26.26 -8.28 3.51
N ILE A 155 26.84 -7.08 3.31
CA ILE A 155 28.13 -6.71 3.87
C ILE A 155 28.03 -6.54 5.40
N ASP A 156 26.96 -5.92 5.89
CA ASP A 156 26.75 -5.71 7.33
C ASP A 156 26.46 -7.04 8.06
N GLU A 157 25.82 -7.99 7.39
CA GLU A 157 25.59 -9.34 7.90
C GLU A 157 26.90 -10.15 8.03
N TYR A 158 27.81 -10.01 7.06
CA TYR A 158 29.14 -10.65 7.09
C TYR A 158 30.04 -10.11 8.20
N TYR A 159 30.06 -8.79 8.43
CA TYR A 159 30.84 -8.18 9.51
C TYR A 159 30.30 -8.47 10.91
N HIS A 160 28.98 -8.68 11.06
CA HIS A 160 28.41 -9.08 12.34
C HIS A 160 28.70 -10.55 12.70
N TYR A 161 28.87 -11.42 11.70
CA TYR A 161 29.16 -12.84 11.90
C TYR A 161 30.65 -13.10 12.23
N TYR A 162 31.56 -12.31 11.65
CA TYR A 162 32.98 -12.34 11.97
C TYR A 162 33.35 -11.13 12.83
N GLY A 163 33.12 -11.22 14.14
CA GLY A 163 33.67 -10.25 15.09
C GLY A 163 35.18 -10.11 14.86
N TYR A 164 35.65 -8.86 14.77
CA TYR A 164 36.99 -8.38 14.38
C TYR A 164 37.12 -7.99 12.89
N GLY A 165 36.77 -6.74 12.58
CA GLY A 165 37.10 -6.08 11.31
C GLY A 165 37.69 -4.70 11.54
N TYR A 166 39.01 -4.61 11.71
CA TYR A 166 39.76 -3.36 11.62
C TYR A 166 39.80 -2.87 10.15
N ASP A 167 39.44 -1.61 9.94
CA ASP A 167 40.01 -0.64 8.98
C ASP A 167 40.29 -1.07 7.52
N TYR A 168 39.25 -1.41 6.75
CA TYR A 168 39.34 -1.55 5.28
C TYR A 168 38.19 -0.87 4.50
N ALA A 169 37.57 0.17 5.06
CA ALA A 169 36.43 0.85 4.43
C ALA A 169 36.82 1.85 3.30
N GLY A 170 38.12 2.10 3.06
CA GLY A 170 38.57 3.18 2.17
C GLY A 170 38.56 2.89 0.66
N TYR A 171 38.43 1.64 0.21
CA TYR A 171 38.81 1.28 -1.17
C TYR A 171 37.65 0.94 -2.14
N TYR A 172 36.41 0.79 -1.68
CA TYR A 172 35.30 0.32 -2.54
C TYR A 172 34.26 1.38 -2.91
N GLN A 173 34.45 2.64 -2.52
CA GLN A 173 33.43 3.67 -2.69
C GLN A 173 33.29 4.21 -4.12
N GLU A 174 34.22 3.92 -5.04
CA GLU A 174 34.25 4.60 -6.34
C GLU A 174 33.60 3.89 -7.53
N GLN A 175 33.34 2.57 -7.52
CA GLN A 175 32.89 1.88 -8.75
C GLN A 175 31.75 0.86 -8.57
N GLY A 176 30.77 1.16 -7.70
CA GLY A 176 29.54 0.37 -7.61
C GLY A 176 28.51 0.75 -8.69
N PRO A 177 27.80 -0.22 -9.33
CA PRO A 177 26.77 0.09 -10.30
C PRO A 177 25.66 0.96 -9.68
N LYS A 178 25.15 1.92 -10.48
CA LYS A 178 24.06 2.81 -10.04
C LYS A 178 22.89 1.97 -9.52
N PRO A 179 22.35 2.30 -8.33
CA PRO A 179 21.28 1.52 -7.76
C PRO A 179 20.04 1.49 -8.67
N PRO A 180 19.33 0.36 -8.74
CA PRO A 180 18.13 0.22 -9.54
C PRO A 180 17.04 1.20 -9.07
N LYS A 181 16.21 1.64 -10.02
CA LYS A 181 15.17 2.67 -9.81
C LYS A 181 14.12 2.31 -8.74
N TRP A 182 14.04 1.07 -8.28
CA TRP A 182 13.16 0.73 -7.16
C TRP A 182 13.69 1.25 -5.80
N ARG A 183 14.95 1.66 -5.67
CA ARG A 183 15.45 2.27 -4.41
C ARG A 183 14.74 3.57 -4.01
N PHE A 184 13.94 4.18 -4.89
CA PHE A 184 13.09 5.34 -4.57
C PHE A 184 11.96 5.03 -3.57
N TRP A 185 11.57 3.76 -3.40
CA TRP A 185 10.55 3.33 -2.45
C TRP A 185 10.96 3.46 -0.95
N LEU A 186 12.19 3.92 -0.67
CA LEU A 186 12.76 3.95 0.69
C LEU A 186 12.90 5.36 1.31
N ARG A 187 12.33 6.41 0.69
CA ARG A 187 12.29 7.75 1.32
C ARG A 187 11.05 7.93 2.18
#